data_AF-A0AAW1A9Q8-F1
#
_entry.id   AF-A0AAW1A9Q8-F1
#
_cell.length_a   1.000
_cell.length_b   1.000
_cell.length_c   1.000
_cell.angle_alpha   90.00
_cell.angle_beta   90.00
_cell.angle_gamma   90.00
#
_symmetry.space_group_name_H-M   'P 1'
#
loop_
_entity.id
_entity.type
_entity.pdbx_description
1 polymer ?
#
loop_
_entity_poly.entity_id
_entity_poly.type
_entity_poly.pdbx_seq_one_letter_code
_entity_poly.pdbx_strand_id
1 'polypeptide(L)'
;MHHTAPWYLPWGLKLVPLPIPPGHPASGIPNPGLHLLAPLPGIYAPEPRKVDLKPLREATIAVPTPKISEKRKAEEADASKDLKKAKLETKALKAKRPGFTDERYNETSYYVENGLRKVYPYYFTFTTFTKGRWVGEKILEVFAREFRAHPAEEYERCIRAGTLTVNYQKVDVDYRLRHNDLLANVVHRHEVPVTSEPITVIHMDEDVVVVNKPASIPVHPCGRYRHNTVVFILAKEYNLKNLRTIHRLDRLTSGILLFGRTPKKARQMEHQIRNRQVHKQYVCRVEGEFPEEEVVCSEPIEVVSYKIGVCKVSEKGKDCVTRFKRLSYNGKSSVVLCKPQTGRMHQIRVHLQYLGYPVVNDPLYNHVVFGPEKGKGGNIGKTDQELVRDLISIHNAENWLGMDGDSEMSLFKPKLDMEERVSLSNDKDGSSPSSTPGLGEEEQQQQQEQSLKVTVGTQTGSEPPDSSFTNDKMTVDPHCYECKVKYRDPKPSDLVMYLHAWRYCGPGWEYETPLPAWAASDWTEEDR
;
A
#
# COMPACT_ATOMS: atom_id res chain seq x y z
N MET A 1 -11.58 28.03 -6.51
CA MET A 1 -10.68 27.29 -7.41
C MET A 1 -10.79 25.79 -7.11
N HIS A 2 -10.89 24.92 -8.11
CA HIS A 2 -11.13 23.49 -7.89
C HIS A 2 -9.84 22.68 -7.72
N HIS A 3 -9.40 22.47 -6.47
CA HIS A 3 -8.33 21.51 -6.18
C HIS A 3 -8.87 20.07 -6.21
N THR A 4 -8.74 19.41 -7.35
CA THR A 4 -8.95 17.96 -7.46
C THR A 4 -7.80 17.22 -6.77
N ALA A 5 -8.10 16.46 -5.72
CA ALA A 5 -7.11 15.59 -5.09
C ALA A 5 -6.70 14.48 -6.09
N PRO A 6 -5.40 14.25 -6.34
CA PRO A 6 -4.96 13.24 -7.31
C PRO A 6 -5.22 11.83 -6.81
N TRP A 7 -5.79 11.00 -7.69
CA TRP A 7 -5.99 9.57 -7.46
C TRP A 7 -4.65 8.84 -7.65
N TYR A 8 -4.09 8.28 -6.58
CA TYR A 8 -2.85 7.51 -6.66
C TYR A 8 -3.10 6.09 -7.17
N LEU A 9 -2.50 5.78 -8.33
CA LEU A 9 -2.36 4.41 -8.84
C LEU A 9 -1.16 3.70 -8.18
N PRO A 10 -1.07 2.36 -8.19
CA PRO A 10 -0.05 1.60 -7.45
C PRO A 10 1.41 1.72 -7.93
N TRP A 11 1.75 2.72 -8.75
CA TRP A 11 3.01 2.80 -9.48
C TRP A 11 3.67 4.17 -9.23
N GLY A 12 4.68 4.20 -8.36
CA GLY A 12 5.29 5.43 -7.87
C GLY A 12 5.94 6.28 -8.97
N LEU A 13 5.35 7.45 -9.25
CA LEU A 13 5.85 8.43 -10.22
C LEU A 13 5.80 9.84 -9.62
N LYS A 14 6.83 10.63 -9.93
CA LYS A 14 7.00 12.03 -9.49
C LYS A 14 6.29 12.96 -10.46
N LEU A 15 5.54 13.93 -9.96
CA LEU A 15 5.02 15.04 -10.77
C LEU A 15 5.96 16.23 -10.66
N VAL A 16 6.26 16.88 -11.79
CA VAL A 16 6.94 18.17 -11.88
C VAL A 16 5.99 19.11 -12.64
N PRO A 17 5.61 20.28 -12.10
CA PRO A 17 4.80 21.23 -12.83
C PRO A 17 5.65 22.01 -13.84
N LEU A 18 5.13 22.19 -15.05
CA LEU A 18 5.61 23.21 -15.99
C LEU A 18 4.81 24.51 -15.80
N PRO A 19 5.43 25.69 -16.00
CA PRO A 19 4.75 26.98 -15.83
C PRO A 19 3.73 27.25 -16.95
N ILE A 20 2.71 28.06 -16.65
CA ILE A 20 1.66 28.48 -17.58
C ILE A 20 1.86 29.98 -17.89
N PRO A 21 1.87 30.42 -19.17
CA PRO A 21 1.94 31.85 -19.51
C PRO A 21 0.64 32.62 -19.22
N PRO A 22 0.69 33.94 -18.96
CA PRO A 22 -0.49 34.76 -18.67
C PRO A 22 -1.20 35.30 -19.94
N GLY A 23 -2.52 35.43 -19.89
CA GLY A 23 -3.34 36.08 -20.95
C GLY A 23 -4.86 35.98 -20.71
N HIS A 24 -5.57 37.09 -20.85
CA HIS A 24 -7.03 37.28 -20.61
C HIS A 24 -7.76 37.59 -21.96
N PRO A 25 -9.08 37.93 -22.08
CA PRO A 25 -10.05 38.39 -21.06
C PRO A 25 -11.51 37.84 -21.09
N ALA A 26 -12.20 38.07 -19.96
CA ALA A 26 -13.60 38.46 -19.70
C ALA A 26 -14.84 38.01 -20.55
N SER A 27 -15.93 37.65 -19.84
CA SER A 27 -17.27 38.28 -19.94
C SER A 27 -18.26 37.73 -18.88
N GLY A 28 -19.32 38.49 -18.52
CA GLY A 28 -20.52 37.97 -17.83
C GLY A 28 -20.66 38.17 -16.30
N ILE A 29 -21.46 39.17 -15.90
CA ILE A 29 -22.02 39.47 -14.56
C ILE A 29 -23.57 39.33 -14.67
N PRO A 30 -24.41 39.08 -13.62
CA PRO A 30 -24.22 39.35 -12.18
C PRO A 30 -24.54 38.19 -11.19
N ASN A 31 -24.35 38.48 -9.90
CA ASN A 31 -24.89 37.73 -8.76
C ASN A 31 -25.54 38.72 -7.75
N PRO A 32 -26.78 38.49 -7.25
CA PRO A 32 -27.41 39.33 -6.23
C PRO A 32 -27.42 38.68 -4.82
N GLY A 33 -27.45 39.53 -3.77
CA GLY A 33 -27.78 39.11 -2.40
C GLY A 33 -26.63 39.11 -1.39
N LEU A 34 -26.41 40.26 -0.74
CA LEU A 34 -25.76 40.31 0.57
C LEU A 34 -26.79 40.06 1.68
N HIS A 35 -26.35 39.55 2.83
CA HIS A 35 -26.71 40.14 4.11
C HIS A 35 -25.51 40.07 5.07
N LEU A 36 -25.32 41.14 5.85
CA LEU A 36 -24.22 41.31 6.81
C LEU A 36 -24.73 41.23 8.24
N LEU A 37 -23.90 40.68 9.13
CA LEU A 37 -23.91 40.98 10.57
C LEU A 37 -22.46 41.31 10.97
N ALA A 38 -22.28 42.28 11.86
CA ALA A 38 -20.99 42.91 12.13
C ALA A 38 -20.48 42.67 13.56
N PRO A 39 -19.16 42.58 13.78
CA PRO A 39 -18.53 42.75 15.09
C PRO A 39 -18.02 44.20 15.31
N LEU A 40 -17.87 44.59 16.56
CA LEU A 40 -17.33 45.89 17.01
C LEU A 40 -15.80 45.84 17.28
N PRO A 41 -15.11 46.99 17.45
CA PRO A 41 -13.71 47.13 16.98
C PRO A 41 -12.62 46.98 18.04
N GLY A 42 -11.36 46.85 17.58
CA GLY A 42 -10.16 47.02 18.41
C GLY A 42 -8.82 47.03 17.64
N ILE A 43 -8.04 48.09 17.84
CA ILE A 43 -6.57 48.18 17.70
C ILE A 43 -5.95 48.15 16.26
N TYR A 44 -5.66 49.35 15.76
CA TYR A 44 -4.48 49.81 14.98
C TYR A 44 -3.73 48.91 13.97
N ALA A 45 -3.60 49.44 12.74
CA ALA A 45 -2.49 49.20 11.81
C ALA A 45 -2.12 50.51 11.07
N PRO A 46 -0.84 50.78 10.71
CA PRO A 46 -0.41 52.03 10.08
C PRO A 46 -0.57 52.06 8.54
N GLU A 47 -0.54 53.27 7.95
CA GLU A 47 -0.91 53.55 6.55
C GLU A 47 0.13 53.18 5.47
N PRO A 48 -0.31 52.86 4.24
CA PRO A 48 0.56 52.73 3.06
C PRO A 48 0.84 54.07 2.36
N ARG A 49 2.09 54.31 1.95
CA ARG A 49 2.49 55.52 1.19
C ARG A 49 2.03 55.47 -0.28
N LYS A 50 1.60 56.61 -0.82
CA LYS A 50 1.39 56.84 -2.27
C LYS A 50 2.63 57.47 -2.90
N VAL A 51 2.87 57.18 -4.18
CA VAL A 51 3.74 57.95 -5.09
C VAL A 51 3.10 57.96 -6.48
N ASP A 52 3.05 59.11 -7.14
CA ASP A 52 2.42 59.28 -8.47
C ASP A 52 3.30 58.79 -9.62
N LEU A 53 2.67 58.44 -10.74
CA LEU A 53 3.30 58.24 -12.05
C LEU A 53 2.60 59.11 -13.10
N LYS A 54 3.37 59.91 -13.86
CA LYS A 54 2.88 60.73 -14.97
C LYS A 54 3.05 60.00 -16.31
N PRO A 55 2.11 60.14 -17.27
CA PRO A 55 2.19 59.49 -18.57
C PRO A 55 3.09 60.24 -19.57
N LEU A 56 3.65 59.50 -20.53
CA LEU A 56 4.30 60.05 -21.74
C LEU A 56 3.82 59.32 -23.00
N ARG A 57 4.06 59.97 -24.15
CA ARG A 57 3.27 59.83 -25.39
C ARG A 57 3.57 58.58 -26.24
N GLU A 58 2.63 58.30 -27.13
CA GLU A 58 2.65 57.27 -28.17
C GLU A 58 3.68 57.55 -29.28
N ALA A 59 4.13 56.48 -29.95
CA ALA A 59 4.73 56.54 -31.28
C ALA A 59 4.37 55.26 -32.06
N THR A 60 3.64 55.39 -33.18
CA THR A 60 3.21 54.27 -34.02
C THR A 60 4.26 53.88 -35.06
N ILE A 61 4.54 52.58 -35.19
CA ILE A 61 5.23 51.99 -36.35
C ILE A 61 4.38 50.82 -36.86
N ALA A 62 4.10 50.79 -38.17
CA ALA A 62 3.32 49.73 -38.81
C ALA A 62 4.22 48.61 -39.35
N VAL A 63 3.73 47.37 -39.31
CA VAL A 63 4.41 46.17 -39.85
C VAL A 63 3.39 45.33 -40.64
N PRO A 64 3.74 44.73 -41.82
CA PRO A 64 2.74 44.14 -42.70
C PRO A 64 2.22 42.76 -42.26
N THR A 65 0.96 42.46 -42.58
CA THR A 65 0.33 41.14 -42.36
C THR A 65 0.73 40.11 -43.43
N PRO A 66 1.21 38.91 -43.06
CA PRO A 66 1.37 37.79 -43.98
C PRO A 66 0.03 37.09 -44.27
N LYS A 67 -0.15 36.60 -45.51
CA LYS A 67 -1.35 35.84 -45.91
C LYS A 67 -1.30 34.41 -45.35
N ILE A 68 -2.36 33.97 -44.68
CA ILE A 68 -2.53 32.57 -44.23
C ILE A 68 -3.11 31.74 -45.38
N SER A 69 -2.54 30.56 -45.64
CA SER A 69 -3.06 29.59 -46.61
C SER A 69 -4.03 28.60 -45.96
N GLU A 70 -5.15 28.31 -46.62
CA GLU A 70 -6.30 27.64 -46.00
C GLU A 70 -6.08 26.16 -45.67
N LYS A 71 -5.06 25.52 -46.24
CA LYS A 71 -4.84 24.06 -46.14
C LYS A 71 -4.66 23.52 -44.72
N ARG A 72 -4.06 24.28 -43.79
CA ARG A 72 -3.78 23.81 -42.41
C ARG A 72 -5.04 23.57 -41.57
N LYS A 73 -6.16 24.22 -41.91
CA LYS A 73 -7.37 24.25 -41.08
C LYS A 73 -8.16 22.93 -41.10
N ALA A 74 -7.91 22.06 -42.09
CA ALA A 74 -8.50 20.73 -42.19
C ALA A 74 -7.77 19.72 -41.28
N GLU A 75 -6.44 19.73 -41.27
CA GLU A 75 -5.60 18.78 -40.53
C GLU A 75 -5.80 18.90 -39.01
N GLU A 76 -5.87 20.13 -38.48
CA GLU A 76 -6.22 20.36 -37.06
C GLU A 76 -7.65 19.92 -36.73
N ALA A 77 -8.59 20.05 -37.67
CA ALA A 77 -9.99 19.69 -37.47
C ALA A 77 -10.18 18.17 -37.38
N ASP A 78 -9.52 17.39 -38.24
CA ASP A 78 -9.56 15.93 -38.19
C ASP A 78 -8.75 15.38 -37.01
N ALA A 79 -7.55 15.91 -36.73
CA ALA A 79 -6.81 15.55 -35.52
C ALA A 79 -7.65 15.81 -34.23
N SER A 80 -8.46 16.88 -34.21
CA SER A 80 -9.39 17.19 -33.11
C SER A 80 -10.59 16.23 -33.04
N LYS A 81 -11.11 15.74 -34.18
CA LYS A 81 -12.15 14.69 -34.23
C LYS A 81 -11.59 13.35 -33.76
N ASP A 82 -10.42 12.95 -34.25
CA ASP A 82 -9.77 11.70 -33.86
C ASP A 82 -9.42 11.69 -32.37
N LEU A 83 -8.93 12.80 -31.80
CA LEU A 83 -8.71 12.90 -30.36
C LEU A 83 -10.01 12.76 -29.54
N LYS A 84 -11.17 13.15 -30.09
CA LYS A 84 -12.48 12.98 -29.45
C LYS A 84 -12.99 11.54 -29.60
N LYS A 85 -12.88 10.94 -30.78
CA LYS A 85 -13.20 9.54 -31.06
C LYS A 85 -12.36 8.60 -30.18
N ALA A 86 -11.05 8.77 -30.19
CA ALA A 86 -10.09 8.11 -29.30
C ALA A 86 -10.48 8.19 -27.81
N LYS A 87 -10.88 9.37 -27.32
CA LYS A 87 -11.35 9.55 -25.93
C LYS A 87 -12.67 8.82 -25.68
N LEU A 88 -13.58 8.76 -26.65
CA LEU A 88 -14.86 8.07 -26.53
C LEU A 88 -14.69 6.54 -26.54
N GLU A 89 -13.89 6.01 -27.46
CA GLU A 89 -13.52 4.59 -27.54
C GLU A 89 -12.74 4.15 -26.30
N THR A 90 -11.78 4.96 -25.84
CA THR A 90 -11.09 4.73 -24.56
C THR A 90 -12.05 4.77 -23.37
N LYS A 91 -13.11 5.60 -23.40
CA LYS A 91 -14.15 5.63 -22.35
C LYS A 91 -15.03 4.38 -22.42
N ALA A 92 -15.40 3.92 -23.61
CA ALA A 92 -16.15 2.69 -23.81
C ALA A 92 -15.35 1.45 -23.38
N LEU A 93 -14.07 1.36 -23.74
CA LEU A 93 -13.18 0.28 -23.32
C LEU A 93 -12.85 0.34 -21.81
N LYS A 94 -12.83 1.54 -21.19
CA LYS A 94 -12.77 1.70 -19.73
C LYS A 94 -14.07 1.32 -19.02
N ALA A 95 -15.23 1.49 -19.67
CA ALA A 95 -16.51 0.97 -19.16
C ALA A 95 -16.61 -0.56 -19.34
N LYS A 96 -15.97 -1.12 -20.38
CA LYS A 96 -15.77 -2.57 -20.58
C LYS A 96 -14.64 -3.17 -19.72
N ARG A 97 -13.91 -2.40 -18.91
CA ARG A 97 -13.03 -2.99 -17.89
C ARG A 97 -13.92 -3.62 -16.83
N PRO A 98 -13.84 -4.94 -16.59
CA PRO A 98 -14.65 -5.56 -15.55
C PRO A 98 -14.40 -4.87 -14.20
N GLY A 99 -15.45 -4.71 -13.42
CA GLY A 99 -15.31 -4.48 -11.99
C GLY A 99 -14.79 -5.73 -11.29
N PHE A 100 -15.11 -5.88 -10.02
CA PHE A 100 -15.01 -7.19 -9.38
C PHE A 100 -16.27 -8.00 -9.75
N THR A 101 -16.26 -8.62 -10.93
CA THR A 101 -17.30 -9.58 -11.36
C THR A 101 -17.08 -10.92 -10.68
N ASP A 102 -18.12 -11.76 -10.59
CA ASP A 102 -18.04 -13.07 -9.93
C ASP A 102 -16.99 -13.99 -10.56
N GLU A 103 -16.84 -13.98 -11.89
CA GLU A 103 -15.72 -14.62 -12.61
C GLU A 103 -14.35 -14.24 -12.05
N ARG A 104 -14.17 -12.97 -11.66
CA ARG A 104 -12.90 -12.40 -11.18
C ARG A 104 -12.70 -12.58 -9.67
N TYR A 105 -13.73 -13.01 -8.95
CA TYR A 105 -13.60 -13.59 -7.61
C TYR A 105 -13.29 -15.10 -7.71
N ASN A 106 -13.95 -15.80 -8.62
CA ASN A 106 -13.88 -17.26 -8.80
C ASN A 106 -12.70 -17.72 -9.69
N GLU A 107 -11.90 -16.80 -10.23
CA GLU A 107 -10.69 -17.10 -11.05
C GLU A 107 -9.62 -17.96 -10.33
N THR A 108 -9.74 -18.13 -9.02
CA THR A 108 -9.00 -19.12 -8.21
C THR A 108 -9.69 -19.33 -6.86
N SER A 109 -9.28 -20.35 -6.11
CA SER A 109 -9.70 -20.63 -4.73
C SER A 109 -8.53 -20.44 -3.74
N TYR A 110 -8.73 -20.81 -2.48
CA TYR A 110 -7.69 -20.77 -1.44
C TYR A 110 -7.83 -22.00 -0.54
N TYR A 111 -6.75 -22.34 0.16
CA TYR A 111 -6.71 -23.38 1.18
C TYR A 111 -6.01 -22.84 2.44
N VAL A 112 -6.12 -23.57 3.55
CA VAL A 112 -5.45 -23.27 4.81
C VAL A 112 -4.50 -24.40 5.16
N GLU A 113 -3.25 -24.06 5.41
CA GLU A 113 -2.18 -25.00 5.78
C GLU A 113 -1.28 -24.31 6.83
N ASN A 114 -0.99 -24.99 7.94
CA ASN A 114 -0.08 -24.49 9.01
C ASN A 114 -0.41 -23.07 9.52
N GLY A 115 -1.69 -22.70 9.63
CA GLY A 115 -2.14 -21.36 10.04
C GLY A 115 -2.02 -20.27 8.98
N LEU A 116 -1.70 -20.65 7.73
CA LEU A 116 -1.55 -19.75 6.59
C LEU A 116 -2.67 -19.94 5.57
N ARG A 117 -3.24 -18.84 5.10
CA ARG A 117 -4.15 -18.78 3.96
C ARG A 117 -3.34 -18.71 2.67
N LYS A 118 -3.35 -19.80 1.91
CA LYS A 118 -2.61 -19.96 0.65
C LYS A 118 -3.58 -19.93 -0.53
N VAL A 119 -3.21 -19.22 -1.61
CA VAL A 119 -4.04 -19.08 -2.82
C VAL A 119 -3.50 -20.02 -3.88
N TYR A 120 -4.38 -20.75 -4.56
CA TYR A 120 -3.97 -21.61 -5.67
C TYR A 120 -3.41 -20.77 -6.82
N PRO A 121 -2.24 -21.12 -7.40
CA PRO A 121 -1.66 -20.38 -8.51
C PRO A 121 -2.63 -20.31 -9.70
N TYR A 122 -2.63 -19.18 -10.39
CA TYR A 122 -3.67 -18.87 -11.38
C TYR A 122 -3.20 -17.92 -12.48
N TYR A 123 -3.80 -18.01 -13.65
CA TYR A 123 -3.51 -17.10 -14.75
C TYR A 123 -4.24 -15.77 -14.59
N PHE A 124 -3.52 -14.67 -14.78
CA PHE A 124 -4.04 -13.32 -14.63
C PHE A 124 -3.58 -12.39 -15.75
N THR A 125 -4.54 -11.74 -16.42
CA THR A 125 -4.25 -10.73 -17.45
C THR A 125 -4.15 -9.33 -16.84
N PHE A 126 -2.94 -8.77 -16.82
CA PHE A 126 -2.73 -7.34 -16.63
C PHE A 126 -3.12 -6.58 -17.90
N THR A 127 -3.83 -5.45 -17.80
CA THR A 127 -4.18 -4.62 -18.97
C THR A 127 -3.93 -3.12 -18.76
N THR A 128 -3.31 -2.48 -19.76
CA THR A 128 -3.12 -1.02 -19.81
C THR A 128 -3.33 -0.50 -21.23
N PHE A 129 -3.72 0.76 -21.37
CA PHE A 129 -3.56 1.46 -22.64
C PHE A 129 -2.15 2.05 -22.74
N THR A 130 -1.65 2.21 -23.97
CA THR A 130 -0.42 2.93 -24.24
C THR A 130 -0.52 4.37 -23.71
N LYS A 131 0.37 4.73 -22.79
CA LYS A 131 0.49 6.09 -22.24
C LYS A 131 1.16 6.98 -23.29
N GLY A 132 0.82 8.28 -23.33
CA GLY A 132 1.35 9.20 -24.35
C GLY A 132 2.88 9.22 -24.49
N ARG A 133 3.63 9.06 -23.38
CA ARG A 133 5.10 8.98 -23.40
C ARG A 133 5.69 7.74 -24.09
N TRP A 134 4.89 6.68 -24.26
CA TRP A 134 5.31 5.40 -24.85
C TRP A 134 5.07 5.33 -26.36
N VAL A 135 4.38 6.32 -26.94
CA VAL A 135 4.00 6.28 -28.36
C VAL A 135 5.25 6.42 -29.22
N GLY A 136 5.51 5.42 -30.06
CA GLY A 136 6.71 5.31 -30.91
C GLY A 136 7.87 4.53 -30.31
N GLU A 137 7.91 4.28 -29.00
CA GLU A 137 8.89 3.38 -28.36
C GLU A 137 8.59 1.90 -28.71
N LYS A 138 9.60 1.02 -28.70
CA LYS A 138 9.35 -0.43 -28.86
C LYS A 138 8.63 -1.00 -27.63
N ILE A 139 7.79 -2.01 -27.84
CA ILE A 139 7.09 -2.70 -26.75
C ILE A 139 8.05 -3.28 -25.71
N LEU A 140 9.15 -3.93 -26.13
CA LEU A 140 10.14 -4.51 -25.20
C LEU A 140 10.84 -3.45 -24.34
N GLU A 141 11.31 -2.36 -24.95
CA GLU A 141 11.97 -1.23 -24.28
C GLU A 141 11.07 -0.63 -23.18
N VAL A 142 9.78 -0.43 -23.51
CA VAL A 142 8.77 0.09 -22.58
C VAL A 142 8.51 -0.91 -21.45
N PHE A 143 8.41 -2.21 -21.74
CA PHE A 143 8.17 -3.22 -20.72
C PHE A 143 9.34 -3.33 -19.73
N ALA A 144 10.57 -3.55 -20.19
CA ALA A 144 11.75 -3.62 -19.32
C ALA A 144 11.94 -2.34 -18.47
N ARG A 145 11.67 -1.15 -19.04
CA ARG A 145 11.89 0.13 -18.35
C ARG A 145 10.81 0.48 -17.32
N GLU A 146 9.56 0.10 -17.56
CA GLU A 146 8.38 0.54 -16.76
C GLU A 146 7.76 -0.58 -15.92
N PHE A 147 7.75 -1.82 -16.42
CA PHE A 147 7.15 -2.99 -15.78
C PHE A 147 8.26 -3.89 -15.24
N ARG A 148 8.87 -3.49 -14.13
CA ARG A 148 10.03 -4.16 -13.53
C ARG A 148 9.62 -5.31 -12.60
N ALA A 149 8.80 -6.24 -13.12
CA ALA A 149 8.41 -7.45 -12.39
C ALA A 149 9.21 -8.69 -12.85
N HIS A 150 9.75 -8.64 -14.07
CA HIS A 150 10.61 -9.66 -14.67
C HIS A 150 11.74 -8.96 -15.47
N PRO A 151 12.84 -9.65 -15.80
CA PRO A 151 13.88 -9.11 -16.68
C PRO A 151 13.39 -9.01 -18.13
N ALA A 152 14.19 -8.38 -19.00
CA ALA A 152 13.77 -8.05 -20.38
C ALA A 152 13.49 -9.29 -21.23
N GLU A 153 14.30 -10.32 -21.07
CA GLU A 153 14.28 -11.60 -21.78
C GLU A 153 12.95 -12.33 -21.57
N GLU A 154 12.35 -12.19 -20.38
CA GLU A 154 11.05 -12.78 -20.05
C GLU A 154 9.90 -12.03 -20.74
N TYR A 155 10.00 -10.71 -20.92
CA TYR A 155 9.04 -9.96 -21.74
C TYR A 155 9.20 -10.25 -23.23
N GLU A 156 10.43 -10.39 -23.72
CA GLU A 156 10.72 -10.85 -25.08
C GLU A 156 10.13 -12.24 -25.35
N ARG A 157 10.30 -13.17 -24.41
CA ARG A 157 9.65 -14.49 -24.43
C ARG A 157 8.12 -14.37 -24.44
N CYS A 158 7.53 -13.50 -23.62
CA CYS A 158 6.07 -13.30 -23.59
C CYS A 158 5.50 -12.73 -24.90
N ILE A 159 6.23 -11.84 -25.58
CA ILE A 159 5.85 -11.32 -26.90
C ILE A 159 5.94 -12.45 -27.94
N ARG A 160 7.05 -13.21 -27.96
CA ARG A 160 7.22 -14.37 -28.86
C ARG A 160 6.21 -15.49 -28.61
N ALA A 161 5.79 -15.70 -27.37
CA ALA A 161 4.74 -16.65 -27.01
C ALA A 161 3.32 -16.14 -27.35
N GLY A 162 3.12 -14.82 -27.42
CA GLY A 162 1.79 -14.22 -27.56
C GLY A 162 1.02 -14.13 -26.23
N THR A 163 1.68 -14.27 -25.08
CA THR A 163 1.09 -13.96 -23.76
C THR A 163 1.10 -12.46 -23.47
N LEU A 164 2.04 -11.72 -24.06
CA LEU A 164 2.01 -10.26 -24.17
C LEU A 164 1.51 -9.87 -25.57
N THR A 165 0.32 -9.24 -25.61
CA THR A 165 -0.40 -8.88 -26.83
C THR A 165 -0.73 -7.39 -26.91
N VAL A 166 -1.00 -6.91 -28.13
CA VAL A 166 -1.49 -5.57 -28.41
C VAL A 166 -2.82 -5.68 -29.14
N ASN A 167 -3.87 -5.07 -28.59
CA ASN A 167 -5.26 -5.17 -29.08
C ASN A 167 -5.73 -6.63 -29.24
N TYR A 168 -5.32 -7.49 -28.30
CA TYR A 168 -5.53 -8.95 -28.32
C TYR A 168 -4.85 -9.70 -29.48
N GLN A 169 -3.94 -9.07 -30.22
CA GLN A 169 -3.14 -9.70 -31.26
C GLN A 169 -1.69 -9.86 -30.80
N LYS A 170 -1.06 -10.95 -31.25
CA LYS A 170 0.39 -11.14 -31.14
C LYS A 170 1.09 -10.11 -32.03
N VAL A 171 2.19 -9.54 -31.52
CA VAL A 171 3.02 -8.58 -32.24
C VAL A 171 4.48 -9.04 -32.27
N ASP A 172 5.30 -8.36 -33.08
CA ASP A 172 6.74 -8.53 -33.05
C ASP A 172 7.39 -7.82 -31.84
N VAL A 173 8.61 -8.23 -31.46
CA VAL A 173 9.40 -7.62 -30.38
C VAL A 173 9.72 -6.15 -30.65
N ASP A 174 9.94 -5.79 -31.92
CA ASP A 174 10.24 -4.43 -32.38
C ASP A 174 8.98 -3.56 -32.61
N TYR A 175 7.79 -4.07 -32.28
CA TYR A 175 6.54 -3.34 -32.45
C TYR A 175 6.54 -2.00 -31.70
N ARG A 176 6.39 -0.90 -32.45
CA ARG A 176 6.32 0.45 -31.90
C ARG A 176 4.90 0.76 -31.45
N LEU A 177 4.74 1.09 -30.16
CA LEU A 177 3.43 1.30 -29.54
C LEU A 177 2.73 2.54 -30.11
N ARG A 178 1.43 2.44 -30.43
CA ARG A 178 0.62 3.54 -30.97
C ARG A 178 -0.37 4.06 -29.93
N HIS A 179 -0.96 5.21 -30.23
CA HIS A 179 -1.92 5.84 -29.33
C HIS A 179 -3.17 4.96 -29.11
N ASN A 180 -3.53 4.73 -27.84
CA ASN A 180 -4.63 3.87 -27.38
C ASN A 180 -4.55 2.37 -27.71
N ASP A 181 -3.39 1.87 -28.17
CA ASP A 181 -3.15 0.42 -28.20
C ASP A 181 -3.41 -0.18 -26.79
N LEU A 182 -4.18 -1.26 -26.74
CA LEU A 182 -4.50 -2.00 -25.52
C LEU A 182 -3.48 -3.11 -25.31
N LEU A 183 -2.58 -2.92 -24.35
CA LEU A 183 -1.55 -3.88 -23.97
C LEU A 183 -2.13 -4.85 -22.95
N ALA A 184 -2.05 -6.14 -23.22
CA ALA A 184 -2.53 -7.20 -22.33
C ALA A 184 -1.42 -8.24 -22.12
N ASN A 185 -1.01 -8.44 -20.86
CA ASN A 185 0.00 -9.41 -20.46
C ASN A 185 -0.63 -10.49 -19.58
N VAL A 186 -0.64 -11.74 -20.04
CA VAL A 186 -1.07 -12.92 -19.28
C VAL A 186 0.13 -13.47 -18.53
N VAL A 187 0.04 -13.54 -17.20
CA VAL A 187 1.07 -14.17 -16.35
C VAL A 187 0.45 -15.23 -15.45
N HIS A 188 1.23 -16.26 -15.12
CA HIS A 188 0.92 -17.20 -14.05
C HIS A 188 1.31 -16.57 -12.71
N ARG A 189 0.36 -16.44 -11.77
CA ARG A 189 0.55 -15.75 -10.49
C ARG A 189 0.59 -16.71 -9.32
N HIS A 190 1.51 -16.44 -8.41
CA HIS A 190 1.52 -16.95 -7.04
C HIS A 190 1.30 -15.77 -6.09
N GLU A 191 0.54 -15.96 -5.02
CA GLU A 191 0.39 -14.94 -3.97
C GLU A 191 1.16 -15.36 -2.72
N VAL A 192 1.77 -14.38 -2.04
CA VAL A 192 2.44 -14.64 -0.76
C VAL A 192 1.39 -15.05 0.28
N PRO A 193 1.65 -16.11 1.09
CA PRO A 193 0.76 -16.50 2.18
C PRO A 193 0.52 -15.36 3.18
N VAL A 194 -0.65 -15.39 3.81
CA VAL A 194 -1.05 -14.50 4.92
C VAL A 194 -1.62 -15.34 6.06
N THR A 195 -1.84 -14.76 7.24
CA THR A 195 -2.52 -15.45 8.35
C THR A 195 -3.89 -16.00 7.91
N SER A 196 -4.28 -17.16 8.43
CA SER A 196 -5.65 -17.68 8.32
C SER A 196 -6.59 -17.18 9.42
N GLU A 197 -6.18 -16.20 10.24
CA GLU A 197 -7.07 -15.53 11.21
C GLU A 197 -8.31 -14.93 10.51
N PRO A 198 -9.53 -15.15 11.04
CA PRO A 198 -10.76 -14.68 10.41
C PRO A 198 -10.92 -13.16 10.53
N ILE A 199 -11.35 -12.50 9.45
CA ILE A 199 -11.70 -11.08 9.48
C ILE A 199 -13.03 -10.89 10.20
N THR A 200 -12.96 -10.46 11.46
CA THR A 200 -14.16 -10.30 12.32
C THR A 200 -14.93 -9.05 11.93
N VAL A 201 -16.25 -9.17 11.71
CA VAL A 201 -17.13 -8.02 11.49
C VAL A 201 -17.50 -7.39 12.84
N ILE A 202 -17.19 -6.11 13.01
CA ILE A 202 -17.48 -5.31 14.22
C ILE A 202 -18.88 -4.70 14.12
N HIS A 203 -19.21 -4.15 12.94
CA HIS A 203 -20.50 -3.53 12.67
C HIS A 203 -20.85 -3.68 11.19
N MET A 204 -22.14 -3.84 10.88
CA MET A 204 -22.64 -3.90 9.51
C MET A 204 -24.09 -3.38 9.47
N ASP A 205 -24.31 -2.33 8.67
CA ASP A 205 -25.64 -1.81 8.33
C ASP A 205 -25.81 -1.78 6.80
N GLU A 206 -26.82 -1.10 6.26
CA GLU A 206 -27.04 -0.97 4.80
C GLU A 206 -25.92 -0.20 4.07
N ASP A 207 -25.18 0.62 4.80
CA ASP A 207 -24.45 1.79 4.29
C ASP A 207 -22.94 1.67 4.56
N VAL A 208 -22.54 0.97 5.64
CA VAL A 208 -21.16 0.61 5.99
C VAL A 208 -21.00 -0.87 6.40
N VAL A 209 -19.77 -1.36 6.31
CA VAL A 209 -19.28 -2.50 7.10
C VAL A 209 -17.93 -2.13 7.72
N VAL A 210 -17.75 -2.53 8.96
CA VAL A 210 -16.59 -2.23 9.82
C VAL A 210 -16.01 -3.54 10.30
N VAL A 211 -14.72 -3.75 10.11
CA VAL A 211 -14.06 -5.04 10.42
C VAL A 211 -12.81 -4.85 11.28
N ASN A 212 -12.51 -5.84 12.12
CA ASN A 212 -11.21 -6.03 12.71
C ASN A 212 -10.33 -6.76 11.70
N LYS A 213 -9.32 -6.07 11.18
CA LYS A 213 -8.37 -6.58 10.19
C LYS A 213 -7.21 -7.30 10.92
N PRO A 214 -6.97 -8.60 10.69
CA PRO A 214 -5.75 -9.28 11.14
C PRO A 214 -4.47 -8.62 10.60
N ALA A 215 -3.33 -8.97 11.19
CA ALA A 215 -2.02 -8.60 10.63
C ALA A 215 -1.76 -9.35 9.30
N SER A 216 -0.63 -9.12 8.65
CA SER A 216 -0.20 -9.70 7.34
C SER A 216 -1.04 -9.47 6.08
N ILE A 217 -2.36 -9.21 6.17
CA ILE A 217 -3.29 -9.11 5.03
C ILE A 217 -3.34 -7.67 4.47
N PRO A 218 -3.13 -7.40 3.17
CA PRO A 218 -3.40 -6.09 2.59
C PRO A 218 -4.90 -5.76 2.42
N VAL A 219 -5.24 -4.47 2.44
CA VAL A 219 -6.64 -4.01 2.32
C VAL A 219 -7.25 -4.27 0.94
N HIS A 220 -6.47 -4.08 -0.13
CA HIS A 220 -6.93 -4.17 -1.52
C HIS A 220 -5.80 -4.72 -2.42
N PRO A 221 -6.10 -5.26 -3.61
CA PRO A 221 -5.09 -5.82 -4.51
C PRO A 221 -3.92 -4.87 -4.80
N CYS A 222 -2.71 -5.31 -4.46
CA CYS A 222 -1.46 -4.56 -4.63
C CYS A 222 -0.26 -5.51 -4.69
N GLY A 223 0.63 -5.31 -5.66
CA GLY A 223 1.81 -6.16 -5.86
C GLY A 223 1.44 -7.64 -6.07
N ARG A 224 2.10 -8.53 -5.33
CA ARG A 224 1.85 -9.98 -5.33
C ARG A 224 0.50 -10.39 -4.71
N TYR A 225 -0.21 -9.49 -4.02
CA TYR A 225 -1.49 -9.80 -3.35
C TYR A 225 -2.72 -9.36 -4.17
N ARG A 226 -3.74 -10.21 -4.22
CA ARG A 226 -5.06 -9.94 -4.80
C ARG A 226 -6.17 -10.73 -4.09
N HIS A 227 -6.15 -12.06 -4.11
CA HIS A 227 -7.10 -12.93 -3.39
C HIS A 227 -6.78 -13.04 -1.90
N ASN A 228 -5.50 -12.91 -1.52
CA ASN A 228 -5.08 -12.65 -0.14
C ASN A 228 -5.19 -11.14 0.18
N THR A 229 -6.38 -10.55 0.05
CA THR A 229 -6.68 -9.18 0.49
C THR A 229 -8.08 -9.06 1.09
N VAL A 230 -8.28 -8.09 2.00
CA VAL A 230 -9.54 -7.95 2.77
C VAL A 230 -10.77 -7.87 1.87
N VAL A 231 -10.74 -7.09 0.77
CA VAL A 231 -11.89 -6.97 -0.16
C VAL A 231 -12.14 -8.21 -1.02
N PHE A 232 -11.22 -9.17 -1.06
CA PHE A 232 -11.44 -10.49 -1.67
C PHE A 232 -11.91 -11.52 -0.65
N ILE A 233 -11.34 -11.51 0.54
CA ILE A 233 -11.76 -12.32 1.70
C ILE A 233 -13.23 -12.06 2.02
N LEU A 234 -13.60 -10.79 2.29
CA LEU A 234 -14.99 -10.41 2.58
C LEU A 234 -15.97 -10.72 1.43
N ALA A 235 -15.50 -10.69 0.18
CA ALA A 235 -16.33 -10.98 -0.99
C ALA A 235 -16.53 -12.49 -1.26
N LYS A 236 -15.58 -13.34 -0.87
CA LYS A 236 -15.69 -14.81 -0.96
C LYS A 236 -16.41 -15.40 0.24
N GLU A 237 -16.01 -15.00 1.44
CA GLU A 237 -16.39 -15.66 2.70
C GLU A 237 -17.67 -15.07 3.32
N TYR A 238 -18.01 -13.81 2.97
CA TYR A 238 -19.21 -13.11 3.50
C TYR A 238 -20.12 -12.57 2.38
N ASN A 239 -19.83 -12.87 1.10
CA ASN A 239 -20.50 -12.32 -0.09
C ASN A 239 -20.52 -10.77 -0.18
N LEU A 240 -19.67 -10.07 0.60
CA LEU A 240 -19.61 -8.60 0.66
C LEU A 240 -18.81 -8.03 -0.52
N LYS A 241 -19.43 -8.08 -1.70
CA LYS A 241 -18.87 -7.62 -2.97
C LYS A 241 -19.01 -6.10 -3.14
N ASN A 242 -18.23 -5.52 -4.07
CA ASN A 242 -18.30 -4.10 -4.47
C ASN A 242 -18.07 -3.02 -3.39
N LEU A 243 -17.55 -3.41 -2.21
CA LEU A 243 -17.20 -2.51 -1.10
C LEU A 243 -16.28 -1.35 -1.51
N ARG A 244 -16.49 -0.19 -0.87
CA ARG A 244 -15.71 1.04 -1.09
C ARG A 244 -14.79 1.32 0.10
N THR A 245 -13.49 1.15 -0.10
CA THR A 245 -12.43 1.44 0.89
C THR A 245 -12.47 2.90 1.35
N ILE A 246 -12.92 3.18 2.57
CA ILE A 246 -12.98 4.54 3.14
C ILE A 246 -11.58 5.02 3.53
N HIS A 247 -10.78 4.12 4.11
CA HIS A 247 -9.37 4.32 4.40
C HIS A 247 -8.61 2.99 4.27
N ARG A 248 -7.29 3.05 4.40
CA ARG A 248 -6.41 1.87 4.41
C ARG A 248 -5.65 1.77 5.74
N LEU A 249 -5.23 0.57 6.06
CA LEU A 249 -4.15 0.25 6.99
C LEU A 249 -2.99 -0.33 6.17
N ASP A 250 -1.79 -0.37 6.76
CA ASP A 250 -0.65 -1.07 6.16
C ASP A 250 -0.86 -2.60 6.24
N ARG A 251 -0.08 -3.38 5.47
CA ARG A 251 -0.19 -4.85 5.42
C ARG A 251 -0.15 -5.48 6.81
N LEU A 252 0.85 -5.11 7.60
CA LEU A 252 1.12 -5.68 8.93
C LEU A 252 0.37 -5.00 10.07
N THR A 253 -0.17 -3.79 9.86
CA THR A 253 -1.01 -3.11 10.85
C THR A 253 -2.35 -3.84 10.98
N SER A 254 -2.72 -4.20 12.21
CA SER A 254 -4.01 -4.84 12.52
C SER A 254 -5.05 -3.81 12.97
N GLY A 255 -6.29 -4.24 13.24
CA GLY A 255 -7.33 -3.42 13.85
C GLY A 255 -8.36 -2.84 12.89
N ILE A 256 -9.04 -1.79 13.32
CA ILE A 256 -10.28 -1.31 12.69
C ILE A 256 -10.11 -0.79 11.25
N LEU A 257 -10.99 -1.28 10.37
CA LEU A 257 -11.04 -0.92 8.96
C LEU A 257 -12.49 -0.74 8.48
N LEU A 258 -12.78 0.43 7.92
CA LEU A 258 -14.12 0.80 7.46
C LEU A 258 -14.25 0.74 5.92
N PHE A 259 -15.36 0.15 5.46
CA PHE A 259 -15.80 0.16 4.08
C PHE A 259 -17.22 0.72 3.96
N GLY A 260 -17.46 1.55 2.94
CA GLY A 260 -18.81 1.95 2.56
C GLY A 260 -19.44 0.88 1.67
N ARG A 261 -20.64 0.44 2.01
CA ARG A 261 -21.48 -0.39 1.13
C ARG A 261 -22.09 0.48 0.02
N THR A 262 -22.51 1.71 0.35
CA THR A 262 -22.94 2.68 -0.66
C THR A 262 -21.82 3.63 -1.09
N PRO A 263 -21.78 4.07 -2.38
CA PRO A 263 -20.87 5.12 -2.83
C PRO A 263 -21.13 6.50 -2.19
N LYS A 264 -22.33 6.72 -1.62
CA LYS A 264 -22.70 7.96 -0.92
C LYS A 264 -21.98 8.04 0.43
N LYS A 265 -22.14 7.03 1.27
CA LYS A 265 -21.55 6.95 2.61
C LYS A 265 -20.03 6.87 2.58
N ALA A 266 -19.47 6.12 1.62
CA ALA A 266 -18.03 6.08 1.39
C ALA A 266 -17.43 7.49 1.22
N ARG A 267 -17.98 8.28 0.29
CA ARG A 267 -17.55 9.66 0.03
C ARG A 267 -17.73 10.59 1.23
N GLN A 268 -18.80 10.41 2.01
CA GLN A 268 -19.07 11.19 3.22
C GLN A 268 -18.00 10.92 4.29
N MET A 269 -17.66 9.66 4.56
CA MET A 269 -16.68 9.30 5.58
C MET A 269 -15.24 9.59 5.12
N GLU A 270 -14.93 9.40 3.84
CA GLU A 270 -13.70 9.93 3.23
C GLU A 270 -13.56 11.45 3.44
N HIS A 271 -14.66 12.21 3.32
CA HIS A 271 -14.65 13.66 3.51
C HIS A 271 -14.40 14.03 4.98
N GLN A 272 -15.02 13.34 5.93
CA GLN A 272 -14.74 13.51 7.36
C GLN A 272 -13.26 13.23 7.69
N ILE A 273 -12.66 12.14 7.17
CA ILE A 273 -11.23 11.82 7.35
C ILE A 273 -10.35 12.90 6.70
N ARG A 274 -10.65 13.31 5.46
CA ARG A 274 -9.91 14.33 4.70
C ARG A 274 -9.90 15.69 5.41
N ASN A 275 -11.01 16.04 6.06
CA ASN A 275 -11.18 17.27 6.84
C ASN A 275 -10.66 17.16 8.28
N ARG A 276 -10.01 16.04 8.66
CA ARG A 276 -9.53 15.74 10.03
C ARG A 276 -10.63 15.73 11.11
N GLN A 277 -11.89 15.47 10.73
CA GLN A 277 -13.02 15.35 11.66
C GLN A 277 -13.09 13.98 12.36
N VAL A 278 -12.17 13.06 12.04
CA VAL A 278 -12.11 11.70 12.60
C VAL A 278 -10.92 11.59 13.53
N HIS A 279 -11.20 11.36 14.81
CA HIS A 279 -10.22 11.00 15.83
C HIS A 279 -9.86 9.52 15.67
N LYS A 280 -8.56 9.22 15.73
CA LYS A 280 -8.05 7.85 15.58
C LYS A 280 -7.14 7.55 16.76
N GLN A 281 -7.35 6.41 17.38
CA GLN A 281 -6.51 5.87 18.44
C GLN A 281 -5.93 4.55 17.97
N TYR A 282 -4.62 4.40 18.12
CA TYR A 282 -3.90 3.16 17.86
C TYR A 282 -3.19 2.74 19.15
N VAL A 283 -2.97 1.45 19.32
CA VAL A 283 -2.03 0.95 20.33
C VAL A 283 -0.87 0.30 19.60
N CYS A 284 0.34 0.51 20.10
CA CYS A 284 1.53 -0.20 19.61
C CYS A 284 2.42 -0.64 20.76
N ARG A 285 3.36 -1.53 20.47
CA ARG A 285 4.41 -1.91 21.41
C ARG A 285 5.78 -1.53 20.88
N VAL A 286 6.60 -0.92 21.72
CA VAL A 286 7.89 -0.33 21.36
C VAL A 286 9.02 -0.90 22.23
N GLU A 287 10.23 -0.89 21.69
CA GLU A 287 11.43 -1.26 22.45
C GLU A 287 11.68 -0.28 23.59
N GLY A 288 12.17 -0.77 24.74
CA GLY A 288 12.59 0.06 25.86
C GLY A 288 11.46 0.65 26.70
N GLU A 289 11.85 1.53 27.61
CA GLU A 289 10.95 2.26 28.51
C GLU A 289 10.51 3.59 27.89
N PHE A 290 9.29 3.63 27.34
CA PHE A 290 8.69 4.87 26.84
C PHE A 290 8.35 5.80 28.02
N PRO A 291 8.46 7.14 27.88
CA PRO A 291 8.09 8.07 28.95
C PRO A 291 6.64 7.91 29.43
N GLU A 292 6.41 8.12 30.72
CA GLU A 292 5.07 7.97 31.33
C GLU A 292 4.11 9.11 30.94
N GLU A 293 4.64 10.32 30.82
CA GLU A 293 3.92 11.53 30.44
C GLU A 293 3.51 11.55 28.96
N GLU A 294 2.58 12.44 28.57
CA GLU A 294 2.20 12.58 27.16
C GLU A 294 3.33 13.22 26.34
N VAL A 295 3.94 12.43 25.45
CA VAL A 295 4.95 12.88 24.49
C VAL A 295 4.24 13.33 23.20
N VAL A 296 4.53 14.54 22.73
CA VAL A 296 3.99 15.08 21.47
C VAL A 296 5.11 15.19 20.43
N CYS A 297 5.06 14.38 19.39
CA CYS A 297 5.96 14.49 18.25
C CYS A 297 5.27 15.24 17.11
N SER A 298 5.86 16.36 16.70
CA SER A 298 5.32 17.26 15.65
C SER A 298 6.16 17.25 14.37
N GLU A 299 7.12 16.32 14.28
CA GLU A 299 8.16 16.32 13.26
C GLU A 299 7.60 16.10 11.83
N PRO A 300 8.03 16.91 10.83
CA PRO A 300 7.60 16.78 9.44
C PRO A 300 8.18 15.51 8.81
N ILE A 301 7.32 14.74 8.11
CA ILE A 301 7.72 13.48 7.45
C ILE A 301 7.87 13.65 5.93
N GLU A 302 9.02 13.27 5.41
CA GLU A 302 9.32 13.17 3.97
C GLU A 302 9.21 11.71 3.48
N VAL A 303 8.81 11.51 2.23
CA VAL A 303 8.83 10.20 1.56
C VAL A 303 10.11 10.10 0.74
N VAL A 304 11.12 9.40 1.29
CA VAL A 304 12.44 9.21 0.67
C VAL A 304 12.32 8.42 -0.65
N SER A 305 11.54 7.33 -0.64
CA SER A 305 11.37 6.50 -1.82
C SER A 305 9.97 5.89 -1.89
N TYR A 306 9.18 6.39 -2.84
CA TYR A 306 7.87 5.84 -3.20
C TYR A 306 7.94 4.43 -3.81
N LYS A 307 9.13 3.91 -4.14
CA LYS A 307 9.31 2.53 -4.65
C LYS A 307 9.22 1.49 -3.55
N ILE A 308 9.91 1.74 -2.43
CA ILE A 308 10.00 0.85 -1.25
C ILE A 308 9.16 1.34 -0.06
N GLY A 309 8.43 2.45 -0.21
CA GLY A 309 7.56 2.99 0.84
C GLY A 309 8.29 3.64 2.00
N VAL A 310 9.55 4.04 1.83
CA VAL A 310 10.38 4.60 2.92
C VAL A 310 10.07 6.07 3.15
N CYS A 311 9.95 6.40 4.44
CA CYS A 311 9.76 7.74 4.98
C CYS A 311 10.83 8.03 6.04
N LYS A 312 11.12 9.31 6.29
CA LYS A 312 11.96 9.79 7.40
C LYS A 312 11.40 11.09 7.98
N VAL A 313 11.86 11.49 9.17
CA VAL A 313 11.78 12.89 9.61
C VAL A 313 12.73 13.74 8.77
N SER A 314 12.26 14.90 8.30
CA SER A 314 13.00 15.83 7.44
C SER A 314 12.26 17.15 7.36
N GLU A 315 12.99 18.27 7.46
CA GLU A 315 12.46 19.64 7.28
C GLU A 315 11.74 19.83 5.92
N LYS A 316 12.10 19.03 4.91
CA LYS A 316 11.49 19.00 3.56
C LYS A 316 10.19 18.16 3.52
N GLY A 317 9.80 17.60 4.65
CA GLY A 317 8.63 16.76 4.82
C GLY A 317 7.32 17.52 4.80
N LYS A 318 6.28 16.88 5.33
CA LYS A 318 4.94 17.46 5.47
C LYS A 318 4.47 17.33 6.90
N ASP A 319 4.19 18.46 7.53
CA ASP A 319 3.81 18.60 8.94
C ASP A 319 2.83 17.51 9.41
N CYS A 320 3.13 16.92 10.56
CA CYS A 320 2.29 15.91 11.17
C CYS A 320 2.50 15.87 12.67
N VAL A 321 1.41 15.64 13.40
CA VAL A 321 1.44 15.58 14.86
C VAL A 321 0.88 14.25 15.33
N THR A 322 1.59 13.61 16.25
CA THR A 322 1.18 12.40 16.97
C THR A 322 1.39 12.62 18.46
N ARG A 323 0.35 12.38 19.26
CA ARG A 323 0.45 12.32 20.72
C ARG A 323 0.62 10.87 21.15
N PHE A 324 1.49 10.63 22.11
CA PHE A 324 1.85 9.32 22.63
C PHE A 324 1.73 9.32 24.15
N LYS A 325 1.15 8.27 24.74
CA LYS A 325 1.18 8.04 26.18
C LYS A 325 1.44 6.56 26.48
N ARG A 326 2.33 6.26 27.43
CA ARG A 326 2.54 4.91 27.95
C ARG A 326 1.25 4.36 28.59
N LEU A 327 0.94 3.10 28.31
CA LEU A 327 -0.12 2.32 28.96
C LEU A 327 0.47 1.31 29.95
N SER A 328 1.54 0.63 29.58
CA SER A 328 2.29 -0.29 30.43
C SER A 328 3.76 -0.38 30.00
N TYR A 329 4.61 -0.91 30.88
CA TYR A 329 6.01 -1.25 30.60
C TYR A 329 6.35 -2.55 31.34
N ASN A 330 6.95 -3.53 30.64
CA ASN A 330 7.23 -4.86 31.19
C ASN A 330 8.73 -5.11 31.49
N GLY A 331 9.48 -4.07 31.84
CA GLY A 331 10.93 -4.15 32.08
C GLY A 331 11.80 -4.24 30.82
N LYS A 332 11.20 -4.49 29.63
CA LYS A 332 11.91 -4.59 28.34
C LYS A 332 11.27 -3.76 27.22
N SER A 333 9.95 -3.63 27.23
CA SER A 333 9.17 -3.02 26.16
C SER A 333 7.92 -2.32 26.70
N SER A 334 7.47 -1.27 26.02
CA SER A 334 6.33 -0.46 26.45
C SER A 334 5.14 -0.57 25.52
N VAL A 335 3.93 -0.65 26.06
CA VAL A 335 2.69 -0.48 25.29
C VAL A 335 2.31 1.00 25.31
N VAL A 336 2.02 1.57 24.13
CA VAL A 336 1.85 3.02 23.92
C VAL A 336 0.56 3.30 23.15
N LEU A 337 -0.24 4.23 23.68
CA LEU A 337 -1.42 4.79 23.03
C LEU A 337 -1.03 5.93 22.10
N CYS A 338 -1.30 5.79 20.80
CA CYS A 338 -0.90 6.70 19.74
C CYS A 338 -2.14 7.41 19.13
N LYS A 339 -2.16 8.74 19.20
CA LYS A 339 -3.25 9.60 18.70
C LYS A 339 -2.75 10.51 17.56
N PRO A 340 -2.67 10.03 16.31
CA PRO A 340 -2.20 10.83 15.18
C PRO A 340 -3.29 11.81 14.69
N GLN A 341 -3.02 13.11 14.85
CA GLN A 341 -3.89 14.21 14.40
C GLN A 341 -3.87 14.42 12.87
N THR A 342 -2.98 13.70 12.17
CA THR A 342 -2.80 13.69 10.71
C THR A 342 -2.77 12.26 10.17
N GLY A 343 -2.46 12.10 8.88
CA GLY A 343 -2.33 10.79 8.24
C GLY A 343 -1.25 10.79 7.16
N ARG A 344 0.03 10.89 7.57
CA ARG A 344 1.16 10.65 6.66
C ARG A 344 1.44 9.14 6.56
N MET A 345 2.11 8.72 5.49
CA MET A 345 2.52 7.33 5.31
C MET A 345 3.47 6.92 6.45
N HIS A 346 3.19 5.79 7.10
CA HIS A 346 3.94 5.25 8.23
C HIS A 346 4.10 6.21 9.44
N GLN A 347 3.23 7.23 9.60
CA GLN A 347 3.43 8.34 10.57
C GLN A 347 3.80 7.90 11.99
N ILE A 348 3.03 6.99 12.58
CA ILE A 348 3.29 6.48 13.95
C ILE A 348 4.67 5.82 14.04
N ARG A 349 5.00 4.96 13.07
CA ARG A 349 6.22 4.15 13.03
C ARG A 349 7.47 5.04 12.93
N VAL A 350 7.43 6.05 12.06
CA VAL A 350 8.51 7.03 11.85
C VAL A 350 8.68 7.97 13.05
N HIS A 351 7.59 8.45 13.65
CA HIS A 351 7.66 9.29 14.86
C HIS A 351 8.24 8.51 16.05
N LEU A 352 7.84 7.25 16.23
CA LEU A 352 8.37 6.38 17.29
C LEU A 352 9.84 6.01 17.09
N GLN A 353 10.25 5.70 15.84
CA GLN A 353 11.65 5.54 15.46
C GLN A 353 12.48 6.79 15.79
N TYR A 354 12.00 7.98 15.39
CA TYR A 354 12.66 9.25 15.66
C TYR A 354 12.82 9.52 17.17
N LEU A 355 11.81 9.20 17.98
CA LEU A 355 11.90 9.31 19.45
C LEU A 355 12.88 8.30 20.09
N GLY A 356 13.37 7.30 19.35
CA GLY A 356 14.26 6.25 19.84
C GLY A 356 13.55 4.99 20.34
N TYR A 357 12.25 4.87 20.12
CA TYR A 357 11.40 3.77 20.61
C TYR A 357 10.71 3.08 19.42
N PRO A 358 11.46 2.41 18.51
CA PRO A 358 10.87 1.79 17.33
C PRO A 358 9.85 0.71 17.70
N VAL A 359 8.85 0.52 16.84
CA VAL A 359 7.81 -0.51 17.02
C VAL A 359 8.45 -1.90 16.96
N VAL A 360 8.12 -2.75 17.93
CA VAL A 360 8.60 -4.13 18.00
C VAL A 360 8.00 -4.93 16.84
N ASN A 361 8.84 -5.72 16.16
CA ASN A 361 8.55 -6.41 14.91
C ASN A 361 8.11 -5.47 13.75
N ASP A 362 8.61 -4.24 13.68
CA ASP A 362 8.54 -3.41 12.47
C ASP A 362 9.69 -3.76 11.50
N PRO A 363 9.44 -4.50 10.40
CA PRO A 363 10.49 -5.03 9.53
C PRO A 363 11.13 -3.96 8.63
N LEU A 364 10.76 -2.69 8.79
CA LEU A 364 11.38 -1.58 8.08
C LEU A 364 12.11 -0.64 9.03
N TYR A 365 11.43 -0.14 10.07
CA TYR A 365 11.96 0.93 10.91
C TYR A 365 12.73 0.44 12.14
N ASN A 366 12.53 -0.81 12.55
CA ASN A 366 13.28 -1.41 13.64
C ASN A 366 14.50 -2.18 13.10
N HIS A 367 15.40 -1.49 12.41
CA HIS A 367 16.56 -2.11 11.76
C HIS A 367 17.83 -1.25 11.77
N VAL A 368 18.99 -1.90 11.96
CA VAL A 368 20.33 -1.26 12.12
C VAL A 368 20.84 -0.56 10.85
N VAL A 369 20.17 -0.73 9.71
CA VAL A 369 20.45 0.04 8.48
C VAL A 369 20.27 1.55 8.67
N PHE A 370 19.45 1.96 9.64
CA PHE A 370 19.27 3.35 10.08
C PHE A 370 20.31 3.82 11.11
N GLY A 371 21.43 3.09 11.26
CA GLY A 371 22.47 3.37 12.26
C GLY A 371 22.25 2.63 13.59
N PRO A 372 23.20 2.74 14.54
CA PRO A 372 23.17 2.00 15.80
C PRO A 372 21.98 2.38 16.69
N GLU A 373 21.59 3.67 16.73
CA GLU A 373 20.37 4.12 17.40
C GLU A 373 19.10 3.99 16.52
N LYS A 374 19.14 3.17 15.47
CA LYS A 374 18.00 2.83 14.58
C LYS A 374 17.24 4.03 13.99
N GLY A 375 17.89 5.20 13.84
CA GLY A 375 17.30 6.43 13.29
C GLY A 375 16.75 7.43 14.30
N LYS A 376 17.02 7.25 15.60
CA LYS A 376 16.71 8.21 16.68
C LYS A 376 17.23 9.62 16.35
N GLY A 377 16.44 10.64 16.69
CA GLY A 377 16.72 12.05 16.35
C GLY A 377 16.80 12.35 14.85
N GLY A 378 16.45 11.39 13.98
CA GLY A 378 16.67 11.49 12.53
C GLY A 378 18.12 11.22 12.10
N ASN A 379 19.00 10.80 13.03
CA ASN A 379 20.39 10.52 12.73
C ASN A 379 20.54 9.13 12.08
N ILE A 380 20.67 9.12 10.75
CA ILE A 380 20.80 7.90 9.93
C ILE A 380 22.26 7.63 9.52
N GLY A 381 23.13 8.64 9.57
CA GLY A 381 24.55 8.54 9.15
C GLY A 381 24.80 8.25 7.67
N LYS A 382 23.77 8.31 6.80
CA LYS A 382 23.83 7.98 5.37
C LYS A 382 23.05 8.99 4.52
N THR A 383 23.38 9.09 3.24
CA THR A 383 22.54 9.81 2.27
C THR A 383 21.28 9.02 1.93
N ASP A 384 20.27 9.71 1.39
CA ASP A 384 19.02 9.09 0.92
C ASP A 384 19.23 8.05 -0.19
N GLN A 385 20.31 8.16 -0.98
CA GLN A 385 20.61 7.18 -2.04
C GLN A 385 21.21 5.90 -1.47
N GLU A 386 22.09 6.01 -0.46
CA GLU A 386 22.67 4.86 0.24
C GLU A 386 21.61 4.14 1.08
N LEU A 387 20.82 4.87 1.88
CA LEU A 387 19.72 4.29 2.65
C LEU A 387 18.75 3.50 1.76
N VAL A 388 18.39 4.03 0.58
CA VAL A 388 17.51 3.34 -0.37
C VAL A 388 18.20 2.14 -1.03
N ARG A 389 19.50 2.22 -1.34
CA ARG A 389 20.28 1.09 -1.88
C ARG A 389 20.35 -0.05 -0.87
N ASP A 390 20.72 0.26 0.37
CA ASP A 390 20.88 -0.71 1.46
C ASP A 390 19.53 -1.39 1.77
N LEU A 391 18.45 -0.62 1.85
CA LEU A 391 17.11 -1.17 2.10
C LEU A 391 16.61 -2.06 0.95
N ILE A 392 16.98 -1.79 -0.31
CA ILE A 392 16.71 -2.71 -1.43
C ILE A 392 17.57 -3.97 -1.30
N SER A 393 18.86 -3.84 -0.99
CA SER A 393 19.76 -4.98 -0.79
C SER A 393 19.25 -5.92 0.31
N ILE A 394 18.87 -5.37 1.46
CA ILE A 394 18.28 -6.11 2.59
C ILE A 394 16.96 -6.79 2.19
N HIS A 395 16.05 -6.05 1.54
CA HIS A 395 14.75 -6.59 1.11
C HIS A 395 14.90 -7.79 0.16
N ASN A 396 15.87 -7.72 -0.77
CA ASN A 396 16.19 -8.78 -1.71
C ASN A 396 16.89 -9.96 -1.01
N ALA A 397 17.93 -9.70 -0.22
CA ALA A 397 18.77 -10.73 0.39
C ALA A 397 18.04 -11.56 1.47
N GLU A 398 17.27 -10.91 2.35
CA GLU A 398 16.44 -11.61 3.35
C GLU A 398 15.14 -12.18 2.76
N ASN A 399 14.87 -11.85 1.48
CA ASN A 399 13.83 -12.40 0.62
C ASN A 399 12.39 -12.20 1.18
N TRP A 400 12.17 -11.10 1.91
CA TRP A 400 10.96 -10.84 2.72
C TRP A 400 9.63 -10.98 1.97
N LEU A 401 9.60 -10.64 0.67
CA LEU A 401 8.40 -10.73 -0.17
C LEU A 401 8.68 -11.21 -1.61
N GLY A 402 9.85 -11.80 -1.88
CA GLY A 402 10.26 -12.32 -3.19
C GLY A 402 10.08 -11.31 -4.33
N MET A 403 11.06 -10.42 -4.48
CA MET A 403 11.22 -9.55 -5.65
C MET A 403 12.52 -9.92 -6.36
N ASP A 404 12.40 -10.55 -7.53
CA ASP A 404 13.51 -10.71 -8.46
C ASP A 404 13.69 -9.43 -9.30
N GLY A 405 14.94 -9.06 -9.61
CA GLY A 405 15.24 -7.76 -10.23
C GLY A 405 16.73 -7.39 -10.27
N ASP A 406 17.55 -8.31 -10.78
CA ASP A 406 18.91 -8.16 -11.32
C ASP A 406 20.02 -7.47 -10.48
N SER A 407 21.08 -8.24 -10.15
CA SER A 407 22.39 -8.06 -10.81
C SER A 407 23.35 -9.24 -10.55
N GLU A 408 24.11 -9.61 -11.58
CA GLU A 408 25.34 -10.44 -11.62
C GLU A 408 25.48 -11.76 -10.82
N MET A 409 25.79 -12.83 -11.58
CA MET A 409 26.84 -13.84 -11.32
C MET A 409 27.11 -14.24 -9.86
N SER A 410 26.51 -15.36 -9.41
CA SER A 410 27.01 -16.10 -8.24
C SER A 410 28.21 -17.00 -8.59
N LEU A 411 29.29 -16.39 -9.06
CA LEU A 411 30.63 -16.96 -9.14
C LEU A 411 31.60 -15.98 -8.48
N PHE A 412 32.64 -16.49 -7.83
CA PHE A 412 33.55 -15.75 -6.94
C PHE A 412 32.92 -15.24 -5.64
N LYS A 413 32.80 -16.14 -4.65
CA LYS A 413 33.06 -15.74 -3.26
C LYS A 413 34.57 -15.51 -3.10
N PRO A 414 35.05 -14.34 -2.64
CA PRO A 414 36.35 -14.27 -1.99
C PRO A 414 36.31 -15.16 -0.74
N LYS A 415 37.37 -15.95 -0.51
CA LYS A 415 37.62 -16.43 0.85
C LYS A 415 38.04 -15.24 1.70
N LEU A 416 37.52 -15.17 2.92
CA LEU A 416 38.24 -14.57 4.03
C LEU A 416 38.66 -15.73 4.93
N ASP A 417 39.96 -15.94 5.02
CA ASP A 417 40.53 -17.06 5.77
C ASP A 417 40.44 -16.78 7.28
N MET A 418 40.17 -17.82 8.05
CA MET A 418 40.25 -17.78 9.51
C MET A 418 41.06 -19.00 9.95
N GLU A 419 42.38 -18.81 10.02
CA GLU A 419 43.31 -19.86 10.43
C GLU A 419 43.14 -20.20 11.92
N GLU A 420 42.56 -21.37 12.13
CA GLU A 420 43.12 -22.43 12.96
C GLU A 420 43.75 -22.05 14.32
N ARG A 421 43.06 -22.46 15.39
CA ARG A 421 43.74 -23.06 16.55
C ARG A 421 43.11 -24.40 16.91
N VAL A 422 43.76 -25.48 16.47
CA VAL A 422 43.46 -26.84 16.93
C VAL A 422 43.89 -27.00 18.38
N SER A 423 43.04 -27.64 19.18
CA SER A 423 43.49 -28.47 20.31
C SER A 423 42.66 -29.76 20.31
N LEU A 424 43.34 -30.89 20.55
CA LEU A 424 42.86 -32.24 20.25
C LEU A 424 42.16 -32.89 21.44
N SER A 425 41.15 -33.72 21.17
CA SER A 425 40.82 -34.91 21.97
C SER A 425 40.10 -35.91 21.07
N ASN A 426 40.52 -37.19 21.11
CA ASN A 426 39.72 -38.28 20.57
C ASN A 426 38.71 -38.73 21.64
N ASP A 427 37.51 -39.15 21.23
CA ASP A 427 37.06 -40.55 21.27
C ASP A 427 35.60 -40.59 20.78
N LYS A 428 35.18 -41.41 19.80
CA LYS A 428 35.13 -42.88 19.66
C LYS A 428 33.85 -43.51 20.24
N ASP A 429 33.16 -44.27 19.38
CA ASP A 429 32.02 -45.16 19.66
C ASP A 429 30.75 -44.45 20.22
N GLY A 430 29.52 -44.96 20.08
CA GLY A 430 29.00 -46.07 19.28
C GLY A 430 27.52 -46.36 19.61
N SER A 431 26.79 -47.00 18.69
CA SER A 431 25.48 -47.70 18.88
C SER A 431 24.23 -46.93 19.37
N SER A 432 23.10 -47.13 18.68
CA SER A 432 21.73 -47.10 19.23
C SER A 432 21.42 -48.44 19.93
N PRO A 433 20.38 -48.55 20.79
CA PRO A 433 19.01 -48.78 20.28
C PRO A 433 17.87 -48.19 21.16
N SER A 434 16.63 -48.63 20.90
CA SER A 434 15.35 -48.18 21.48
C SER A 434 14.94 -48.83 22.80
N SER A 435 13.99 -48.21 23.53
CA SER A 435 12.85 -48.91 24.14
C SER A 435 11.75 -47.96 24.67
N THR A 436 10.48 -48.36 24.51
CA THR A 436 9.27 -47.87 25.23
C THR A 436 9.04 -48.73 26.49
N PRO A 437 8.42 -48.21 27.58
CA PRO A 437 6.95 -48.01 27.71
C PRO A 437 6.58 -46.65 28.41
N GLY A 438 5.33 -46.29 28.72
CA GLY A 438 4.01 -46.84 28.38
C GLY A 438 2.95 -46.73 29.51
N LEU A 439 1.78 -46.15 29.19
CA LEU A 439 0.53 -46.02 30.00
C LEU A 439 0.49 -44.99 31.16
N GLY A 440 -0.67 -44.34 31.33
CA GLY A 440 -1.02 -43.40 32.41
C GLY A 440 -2.11 -42.39 32.01
N GLU A 441 -3.35 -42.56 32.50
CA GLU A 441 -4.57 -41.84 32.05
C GLU A 441 -5.48 -41.44 33.25
N GLU A 442 -6.41 -40.46 33.19
CA GLU A 442 -6.77 -39.50 32.13
C GLU A 442 -6.31 -38.05 32.47
N GLU A 443 -7.06 -36.98 32.83
CA GLU A 443 -8.50 -36.69 33.02
C GLU A 443 -8.92 -35.40 32.25
N GLN A 444 -10.16 -35.35 31.74
CA GLN A 444 -10.75 -34.17 31.09
C GLN A 444 -11.40 -33.17 32.05
N GLN A 445 -11.20 -31.86 31.82
CA GLN A 445 -12.12 -30.81 32.31
C GLN A 445 -12.45 -29.79 31.21
N GLN A 446 -13.73 -29.66 30.88
CA GLN A 446 -14.25 -28.66 29.95
C GLN A 446 -14.76 -27.45 30.73
N GLN A 447 -14.29 -26.25 30.39
CA GLN A 447 -14.92 -24.99 30.84
C GLN A 447 -15.61 -24.31 29.65
N GLN A 448 -16.85 -23.88 29.86
CA GLN A 448 -17.67 -23.24 28.83
C GLN A 448 -17.55 -21.71 28.90
N GLU A 449 -16.80 -21.10 27.99
CA GLU A 449 -16.89 -19.65 27.78
C GLU A 449 -18.17 -19.29 27.00
N GLN A 450 -19.04 -18.49 27.62
CA GLN A 450 -20.31 -18.06 27.02
C GLN A 450 -20.10 -16.88 26.05
N SER A 451 -19.81 -17.20 24.79
CA SER A 451 -19.75 -16.21 23.71
C SER A 451 -21.12 -15.55 23.49
N LEU A 452 -21.21 -14.23 23.74
CA LEU A 452 -22.40 -13.41 23.50
C LEU A 452 -22.68 -13.27 22.00
N LYS A 453 -23.49 -14.17 21.45
CA LYS A 453 -23.97 -14.11 20.06
C LYS A 453 -24.93 -12.94 19.85
N VAL A 454 -24.39 -11.80 19.41
CA VAL A 454 -25.19 -10.68 18.88
C VAL A 454 -25.79 -11.10 17.53
N THR A 455 -27.05 -11.52 17.53
CA THR A 455 -27.76 -11.97 16.32
C THR A 455 -28.22 -10.80 15.44
N VAL A 456 -27.30 -10.25 14.64
CA VAL A 456 -27.65 -9.47 13.44
C VAL A 456 -27.93 -10.46 12.31
N GLY A 457 -29.07 -10.33 11.62
CA GLY A 457 -29.53 -11.31 10.63
C GLY A 457 -28.67 -11.39 9.37
N THR A 458 -27.66 -12.28 9.37
CA THR A 458 -26.85 -12.59 8.20
C THR A 458 -27.62 -13.46 7.20
N GLN A 459 -28.12 -12.83 6.12
CA GLN A 459 -28.51 -13.54 4.90
C GLN A 459 -27.27 -14.05 4.15
N THR A 460 -26.58 -15.03 4.73
CA THR A 460 -25.45 -15.75 4.12
C THR A 460 -25.72 -17.25 4.19
N GLY A 461 -26.72 -17.71 3.43
CA GLY A 461 -26.99 -19.13 3.16
C GLY A 461 -25.95 -19.74 2.22
N SER A 462 -24.67 -19.46 2.48
CA SER A 462 -23.50 -19.95 1.75
C SER A 462 -22.71 -20.82 2.70
N GLU A 463 -22.50 -22.08 2.33
CA GLU A 463 -21.60 -22.98 3.04
C GLU A 463 -20.19 -22.35 3.10
N PRO A 464 -19.45 -22.53 4.21
CA PRO A 464 -18.06 -22.06 4.27
C PRO A 464 -17.25 -22.77 3.16
N PRO A 465 -16.44 -22.03 2.38
CA PRO A 465 -15.70 -22.62 1.27
C PRO A 465 -14.71 -23.69 1.80
N ASP A 466 -14.67 -24.84 1.11
CA ASP A 466 -13.69 -25.89 1.34
C ASP A 466 -12.27 -25.31 1.34
N SER A 467 -11.67 -25.26 2.53
CA SER A 467 -10.32 -24.75 2.76
C SER A 467 -9.26 -25.85 2.80
N SER A 468 -9.61 -27.10 2.46
CA SER A 468 -8.65 -28.20 2.38
C SER A 468 -7.77 -28.09 1.14
N PHE A 469 -6.56 -28.63 1.20
CA PHE A 469 -5.71 -28.74 0.01
C PHE A 469 -6.16 -29.93 -0.84
N THR A 470 -6.69 -29.64 -2.03
CA THR A 470 -6.89 -30.60 -3.12
C THR A 470 -5.94 -30.32 -4.28
N ASN A 471 -5.38 -31.36 -4.89
CA ASN A 471 -4.29 -31.23 -5.88
C ASN A 471 -4.78 -30.87 -7.29
N ASP A 472 -6.05 -31.15 -7.61
CA ASP A 472 -6.73 -30.82 -8.87
C ASP A 472 -6.82 -29.30 -9.12
N LYS A 473 -6.92 -28.50 -8.06
CA LYS A 473 -6.95 -27.03 -8.10
C LYS A 473 -5.56 -26.40 -8.36
N MET A 474 -4.48 -27.19 -8.34
CA MET A 474 -3.10 -26.69 -8.50
C MET A 474 -2.74 -26.51 -9.98
N THR A 475 -2.41 -25.28 -10.38
CA THR A 475 -1.94 -24.99 -11.75
C THR A 475 -0.43 -24.70 -11.78
N VAL A 476 0.24 -25.16 -12.84
CA VAL A 476 1.70 -25.06 -13.01
C VAL A 476 2.01 -24.62 -14.43
N ASP A 477 2.89 -23.64 -14.60
CA ASP A 477 3.34 -23.14 -15.91
C ASP A 477 4.83 -23.49 -16.13
N PRO A 478 5.22 -24.19 -17.22
CA PRO A 478 6.60 -24.58 -17.49
C PRO A 478 7.61 -23.43 -17.65
N HIS A 479 7.15 -22.19 -17.83
CA HIS A 479 7.99 -21.01 -17.98
C HIS A 479 7.97 -20.10 -16.74
N CYS A 480 6.95 -20.20 -15.88
CA CYS A 480 6.89 -19.45 -14.64
C CYS A 480 8.09 -19.80 -13.73
N TYR A 481 8.85 -18.77 -13.32
CA TYR A 481 9.94 -18.92 -12.35
C TYR A 481 9.42 -19.35 -10.98
N GLU A 482 8.33 -18.73 -10.51
CA GLU A 482 7.72 -19.02 -9.21
C GLU A 482 7.24 -20.49 -9.10
N CYS A 483 6.86 -21.14 -10.20
CA CYS A 483 6.55 -22.58 -10.22
C CYS A 483 7.75 -23.50 -9.94
N LYS A 484 8.98 -23.00 -10.12
CA LYS A 484 10.24 -23.77 -10.00
C LYS A 484 10.96 -23.48 -8.68
N VAL A 485 10.51 -22.48 -7.92
CA VAL A 485 11.14 -22.01 -6.70
C VAL A 485 10.26 -22.34 -5.49
N LYS A 486 10.76 -23.19 -4.59
CA LYS A 486 10.12 -23.41 -3.29
C LYS A 486 10.49 -22.27 -2.34
N TYR A 487 9.72 -21.18 -2.40
CA TYR A 487 9.80 -20.12 -1.38
C TYR A 487 9.52 -20.69 0.02
N ARG A 488 10.14 -20.11 1.06
CA ARG A 488 9.79 -20.43 2.46
C ARG A 488 8.44 -19.85 2.81
N ASP A 489 7.67 -20.54 3.63
CA ASP A 489 6.52 -19.93 4.30
C ASP A 489 6.98 -18.82 5.27
N PRO A 490 6.20 -17.75 5.45
CA PRO A 490 6.48 -16.71 6.45
C PRO A 490 6.36 -17.26 7.87
N LYS A 491 7.28 -16.88 8.76
CA LYS A 491 7.19 -17.20 10.18
C LYS A 491 6.07 -16.38 10.86
N PRO A 492 5.58 -16.79 12.05
CA PRO A 492 4.63 -15.97 12.83
C PRO A 492 5.13 -14.54 13.11
N SER A 493 6.45 -14.34 13.25
CA SER A 493 7.10 -13.03 13.35
C SER A 493 6.88 -12.14 12.12
N ASP A 494 6.87 -12.73 10.93
CA ASP A 494 6.88 -12.03 9.64
C ASP A 494 5.46 -11.59 9.20
N LEU A 495 4.46 -12.10 9.93
CA LEU A 495 3.04 -11.82 9.78
C LEU A 495 2.55 -10.69 10.69
N VAL A 496 3.23 -10.42 11.80
CA VAL A 496 2.81 -9.46 12.83
C VAL A 496 3.75 -8.27 12.95
N MET A 497 3.18 -7.07 13.06
CA MET A 497 3.85 -5.89 13.59
C MET A 497 2.98 -5.41 14.75
N TYR A 498 3.58 -5.06 15.89
CA TYR A 498 2.82 -4.67 17.09
C TYR A 498 2.31 -3.23 17.00
N LEU A 499 1.38 -3.00 16.06
CA LEU A 499 0.65 -1.76 15.81
C LEU A 499 -0.79 -2.12 15.39
N HIS A 500 -1.76 -1.64 16.18
CA HIS A 500 -3.18 -1.93 16.06
C HIS A 500 -3.99 -0.64 15.96
N ALA A 501 -4.87 -0.53 14.97
CA ALA A 501 -5.86 0.54 14.89
C ALA A 501 -7.02 0.22 15.85
N TRP A 502 -7.04 0.85 17.02
CA TRP A 502 -7.89 0.43 18.12
C TRP A 502 -9.31 1.02 18.04
N ARG A 503 -9.42 2.36 17.99
CA ARG A 503 -10.72 3.08 18.06
C ARG A 503 -10.74 4.29 17.13
N TYR A 504 -11.77 4.39 16.30
CA TYR A 504 -12.02 5.53 15.41
C TYR A 504 -13.37 6.17 15.77
N CYS A 505 -13.36 7.48 15.95
CA CYS A 505 -14.54 8.29 16.32
C CYS A 505 -14.71 9.46 15.35
N GLY A 506 -15.90 9.65 14.80
CA GLY A 506 -16.22 10.69 13.83
C GLY A 506 -17.64 11.26 14.01
N PRO A 507 -18.05 12.23 13.17
CA PRO A 507 -19.33 12.90 13.33
C PRO A 507 -20.50 11.92 13.12
N GLY A 508 -21.16 11.56 14.23
CA GLY A 508 -22.31 10.65 14.26
C GLY A 508 -21.98 9.16 14.23
N TRP A 509 -20.73 8.75 14.49
CA TRP A 509 -20.34 7.33 14.56
C TRP A 509 -19.07 7.12 15.38
N GLU A 510 -18.99 6.00 16.08
CA GLU A 510 -17.79 5.54 16.77
C GLU A 510 -17.72 4.02 16.71
N TYR A 511 -16.51 3.49 16.56
CA TYR A 511 -16.24 2.05 16.52
C TYR A 511 -14.88 1.74 17.14
N GLU A 512 -14.79 0.62 17.85
CA GLU A 512 -13.55 0.13 18.46
C GLU A 512 -13.40 -1.38 18.30
N THR A 513 -12.19 -1.86 18.58
CA THR A 513 -11.81 -3.28 18.63
C THR A 513 -11.49 -3.69 20.06
N PRO A 514 -11.60 -4.99 20.41
CA PRO A 514 -10.91 -5.51 21.58
C PRO A 514 -9.40 -5.21 21.49
N LEU A 515 -8.75 -4.94 22.62
CA LEU A 515 -7.30 -4.83 22.64
C LEU A 515 -6.66 -6.19 22.26
N PRO A 516 -5.62 -6.22 21.41
CA PRO A 516 -4.92 -7.46 21.10
C PRO A 516 -4.10 -7.93 22.31
N ALA A 517 -3.99 -9.24 22.52
CA ALA A 517 -3.34 -9.82 23.71
C ALA A 517 -1.94 -9.26 24.02
N TRP A 518 -1.11 -9.00 22.99
CA TRP A 518 0.24 -8.41 23.15
C TRP A 518 0.27 -6.97 23.71
N ALA A 519 -0.89 -6.33 23.83
CA ALA A 519 -1.11 -5.00 24.39
C ALA A 519 -1.83 -5.02 25.75
N ALA A 520 -2.11 -6.21 26.31
CA ALA A 520 -2.67 -6.34 27.65
C ALA A 520 -1.64 -5.90 28.71
N SER A 521 -2.12 -5.46 29.89
CA SER A 521 -1.29 -4.92 30.96
C SER A 521 -0.43 -5.96 31.68
N ASP A 522 -0.83 -7.22 31.58
CA ASP A 522 -0.34 -8.44 32.23
C ASP A 522 0.50 -9.33 31.31
N TRP A 523 0.70 -8.93 30.04
CA TRP A 523 1.36 -9.75 29.03
C TRP A 523 2.86 -10.01 29.31
N THR A 524 3.26 -11.28 29.26
CA THR A 524 4.64 -11.77 29.45
C THR A 524 5.26 -12.26 28.11
N GLU A 525 6.60 -12.31 28.02
CA GLU A 525 7.28 -12.74 26.78
C GLU A 525 7.28 -14.25 26.51
N GLU A 526 6.70 -15.05 27.40
CA GLU A 526 6.89 -16.51 27.41
C GLU A 526 5.87 -17.27 26.54
N ASP A 527 4.76 -16.63 26.14
CA ASP A 527 3.70 -17.23 25.30
C ASP A 527 3.86 -16.93 23.79
N ARG A 528 4.76 -17.63 23.09
CA ARG A 528 4.65 -17.94 21.63
C ARG A 528 5.73 -18.85 21.03
#